data_AF-A0A358N5U2-F1
#
_entry.id   AF-A0A358N5U2-F1
#
_cell.length_a   1.000
_cell.length_b   1.000
_cell.length_c   1.000
_cell.angle_alpha   90.00
_cell.angle_beta   90.00
_cell.angle_gamma   90.00
#
_symmetry.space_group_name_H-M   'P 1'
#
loop_
_entity.id
_entity.type
_entity.pdbx_description
1 polymer ?
#
loop_
_entity_poly.entity_id
_entity_poly.type
_entity_poly.pdbx_seq_one_letter_code
_entity_poly.pdbx_strand_id
1 'polypeptide(L)'
;MSDEHVALESLLVAFEETDPLRTRVHRVLSALPCEVQSDFIDDPRFYIRPLTRKSSCETLLAFPAPDGSVSRCVVLKKRLATCSLAFGLYVIAHELAHAYLRNGPWQQFADPEEAADALAASWGFDKPASWF
;
A
#
# COMPACT_ATOMS: atom_id res chain seq x y z
N MET A 1 -9.56 -20.76 9.51
CA MET A 1 -8.99 -19.93 8.42
C MET A 1 -9.90 -18.72 8.17
N SER A 2 -10.38 -18.04 9.22
CA SER A 2 -11.61 -17.24 9.12
C SER A 2 -11.52 -15.82 9.68
N ASP A 3 -10.69 -15.54 10.69
CA ASP A 3 -10.62 -14.18 11.27
C ASP A 3 -9.68 -13.23 10.50
N GLU A 4 -8.52 -13.72 10.06
CA GLU A 4 -7.51 -12.89 9.36
C GLU A 4 -8.01 -12.39 7.99
N HIS A 5 -8.71 -13.25 7.24
CA HIS A 5 -9.35 -12.86 5.98
C HIS A 5 -10.43 -11.78 6.19
N VAL A 6 -11.24 -11.89 7.25
CA VAL A 6 -12.28 -10.90 7.56
C VAL A 6 -11.65 -9.56 7.96
N ALA A 7 -10.56 -9.59 8.71
CA ALA A 7 -9.83 -8.39 9.09
C ALA A 7 -9.20 -7.68 7.88
N LEU A 8 -8.58 -8.40 6.96
CA LEU A 8 -8.06 -7.82 5.71
C LEU A 8 -9.17 -7.25 4.81
N GLU A 9 -10.31 -7.94 4.71
CA GLU A 9 -11.46 -7.44 3.94
C GLU A 9 -11.99 -6.11 4.49
N SER A 10 -11.87 -5.87 5.79
CA SER A 10 -12.26 -4.59 6.40
C SER A 10 -11.45 -3.40 5.86
N LEU A 11 -10.17 -3.62 5.51
CA LEU A 11 -9.30 -2.61 4.89
C LEU A 11 -9.72 -2.28 3.45
N LEU A 12 -10.45 -3.19 2.81
CA LEU A 12 -10.87 -3.08 1.41
C LEU A 12 -12.26 -2.46 1.24
N VAL A 13 -12.92 -2.04 2.32
CA VAL A 13 -14.28 -1.47 2.29
C VAL A 13 -14.42 -0.25 1.37
N ALA A 14 -13.33 0.49 1.14
CA ALA A 14 -13.30 1.65 0.26
C ALA A 14 -13.25 1.31 -1.25
N PHE A 15 -13.06 0.03 -1.59
CA PHE A 15 -13.01 -0.45 -2.97
C PHE A 15 -14.32 -1.13 -3.35
N GLU A 16 -14.81 -0.84 -4.56
CA GLU A 16 -15.95 -1.57 -5.12
C GLU A 16 -15.61 -3.06 -5.28
N GLU A 17 -16.56 -3.95 -4.98
CA GLU A 17 -16.36 -5.41 -5.08
C GLU A 17 -15.93 -5.85 -6.48
N THR A 18 -16.40 -5.14 -7.51
CA THR A 18 -16.08 -5.40 -8.92
C THR A 18 -14.79 -4.72 -9.40
N ASP A 19 -14.10 -3.93 -8.56
CA ASP A 19 -12.88 -3.22 -8.96
C ASP A 19 -11.70 -4.19 -9.05
N PRO A 20 -11.05 -4.37 -10.22
CA PRO A 20 -9.84 -5.19 -10.34
C PRO A 20 -8.71 -4.74 -9.41
N LEU A 21 -8.70 -3.47 -8.99
CA LEU A 21 -7.75 -2.96 -8.02
C LEU A 21 -7.94 -3.60 -6.65
N ARG A 22 -9.19 -3.85 -6.22
CA ARG A 22 -9.49 -4.55 -4.95
C ARG A 22 -8.79 -5.90 -4.90
N THR A 23 -8.92 -6.69 -5.97
CA THR A 23 -8.29 -8.02 -6.07
C THR A 23 -6.76 -7.93 -6.00
N ARG A 24 -6.18 -6.91 -6.64
CA ARG A 24 -4.72 -6.69 -6.59
C ARG A 24 -4.27 -6.30 -5.18
N VAL A 25 -4.98 -5.39 -4.50
CA VAL A 25 -4.67 -4.97 -3.13
C VAL A 25 -4.81 -6.13 -2.15
N HIS A 26 -5.92 -6.88 -2.22
CA HIS A 26 -6.11 -8.08 -1.41
C HIS A 26 -4.96 -9.07 -1.59
N ARG A 27 -4.53 -9.29 -2.84
CA ARG A 27 -3.42 -10.19 -3.16
C ARG A 27 -2.10 -9.74 -2.54
N VAL A 28 -1.81 -8.44 -2.56
CA VAL A 28 -0.60 -7.91 -1.91
C VAL A 28 -0.70 -8.05 -0.40
N LEU A 29 -1.80 -7.59 0.21
CA LEU A 29 -2.03 -7.67 1.65
C LEU A 29 -1.92 -9.10 2.19
N SER A 30 -2.50 -10.07 1.49
CA SER A 30 -2.43 -11.49 1.85
C SER A 30 -1.03 -12.09 1.73
N ALA A 31 -0.14 -11.48 0.94
CA ALA A 31 1.24 -11.92 0.77
C ALA A 31 2.19 -11.26 1.77
N LEU A 32 1.74 -10.24 2.50
CA LEU A 32 2.58 -9.57 3.51
C LEU A 32 2.83 -10.48 4.71
N PRO A 33 3.95 -10.31 5.43
CA PRO A 33 4.19 -10.97 6.70
C PRO A 33 3.08 -10.65 7.72
N CYS A 34 2.73 -11.61 8.59
CA CYS A 34 1.66 -11.44 9.59
C CYS A 34 1.87 -10.19 10.46
N GLU A 35 3.11 -9.86 10.82
CA GLU A 35 3.43 -8.66 11.61
C GLU A 35 3.05 -7.35 10.89
N VAL A 36 3.19 -7.32 9.56
CA VAL A 36 2.83 -6.15 8.74
C VAL A 36 1.31 -6.08 8.58
N GLN A 37 0.65 -7.23 8.37
CA GLN A 37 -0.81 -7.29 8.33
C GLN A 37 -1.42 -6.80 9.65
N SER A 38 -0.90 -7.27 10.79
CA SER A 38 -1.34 -6.83 12.12
C SER A 38 -1.11 -5.34 12.35
N ASP A 39 0.03 -4.76 11.95
CA ASP A 39 0.25 -3.30 12.08
C ASP A 39 -0.80 -2.47 11.33
N PHE A 40 -1.29 -2.96 10.19
CA PHE A 40 -2.35 -2.29 9.43
C PHE A 40 -3.75 -2.53 9.99
N ILE A 41 -4.04 -3.73 10.48
CA ILE A 41 -5.34 -4.08 11.06
C ILE A 41 -5.54 -3.40 12.42
N ASP A 42 -4.50 -3.42 13.26
CA ASP A 42 -4.55 -2.91 14.63
C ASP A 42 -4.46 -1.37 14.69
N ASP A 43 -4.03 -0.72 13.60
CA ASP A 43 -4.01 0.73 13.51
C ASP A 43 -5.29 1.30 12.87
N PRO A 44 -6.21 1.89 13.67
CA PRO A 44 -7.43 2.50 13.14
C PRO A 44 -7.16 3.74 12.27
N ARG A 45 -5.93 4.26 12.25
CA ARG A 45 -5.51 5.40 11.41
C ARG A 45 -5.03 4.94 10.04
N PHE A 46 -4.79 3.64 9.85
CA PHE A 46 -4.44 3.11 8.54
C PHE A 46 -5.70 2.94 7.68
N TYR A 47 -5.65 3.47 6.47
CA TYR A 47 -6.72 3.27 5.49
C TYR A 47 -6.19 3.33 4.07
N ILE A 48 -6.67 2.40 3.24
CA ILE A 48 -6.31 2.28 1.83
C ILE A 48 -7.54 2.52 0.96
N ARG A 49 -7.40 3.34 -0.09
CA ARG A 49 -8.53 3.70 -0.96
C ARG A 49 -8.11 4.02 -2.39
N PRO A 50 -9.00 3.84 -3.38
CA PRO A 50 -8.73 4.28 -4.74
C PRO A 50 -8.82 5.82 -4.85
N LEU A 51 -7.98 6.40 -5.70
CA LEU A 51 -8.01 7.82 -6.05
C LEU A 51 -9.31 8.15 -6.80
N THR A 52 -10.12 9.06 -6.25
CA THR A 52 -11.34 9.53 -6.91
C THR A 52 -11.09 10.84 -7.67
N ARG A 53 -11.80 11.07 -8.78
CA ARG A 53 -11.58 12.15 -9.78
C ARG A 53 -11.60 13.60 -9.24
N LYS A 54 -11.89 13.84 -7.96
CA LYS A 54 -11.97 15.20 -7.38
C LYS A 54 -10.63 15.78 -6.92
N SER A 55 -9.56 14.99 -6.80
CA SER A 55 -8.24 15.50 -6.41
C SER A 55 -7.29 15.41 -7.61
N SER A 56 -7.23 16.47 -8.39
CA SER A 56 -6.37 16.61 -9.58
C SER A 56 -4.93 16.98 -9.26
N CYS A 57 -4.44 16.71 -8.06
CA CYS A 57 -3.05 16.91 -7.73
C CYS A 57 -2.59 15.80 -6.78
N GLU A 58 -1.36 15.37 -7.05
CA GLU A 58 -0.48 14.70 -6.10
C GLU A 58 -0.68 13.20 -5.87
N THR A 59 0.34 12.44 -6.30
CA THR A 59 0.79 11.25 -5.57
C THR A 59 1.11 11.73 -4.16
N LEU A 60 0.21 11.55 -3.20
CA LEU A 60 0.47 11.91 -1.81
C LEU A 60 -0.14 10.84 -0.92
N LEU A 61 0.74 9.97 -0.39
CA LEU A 61 0.72 9.68 1.04
C LEU A 61 0.31 10.98 1.74
N ALA A 62 -0.90 10.99 2.29
CA ALA A 62 -1.49 12.21 2.82
C ALA A 62 -0.48 12.88 3.75
N PHE A 63 -0.26 14.18 3.55
CA PHE A 63 0.68 14.99 4.33
C PHE A 63 0.64 14.61 5.83
N PRO A 64 1.78 14.64 6.54
CA PRO A 64 1.78 14.50 7.97
C PRO A 64 0.78 15.48 8.58
N ALA A 65 -0.05 15.00 9.49
CA ALA A 65 -0.95 15.86 10.23
C ALA A 65 -0.12 16.91 11.00
N PRO A 66 -0.68 18.09 11.33
CA PRO A 66 0.04 19.18 11.98
C PRO A 66 0.66 18.83 13.34
N ASP A 67 0.35 17.66 13.89
CA ASP A 67 0.92 17.09 15.12
C ASP A 67 2.21 16.28 14.90
N GLY A 68 2.69 16.18 13.66
CA GLY A 68 3.85 15.37 13.30
C GLY A 68 3.55 13.88 13.14
N SER A 69 2.27 13.48 13.21
CA SER A 69 1.87 12.12 12.87
C SER A 69 1.77 11.97 11.34
N VAL A 70 2.60 11.11 10.77
CA VAL A 70 2.56 10.76 9.35
C VAL A 70 1.21 10.08 9.07
N SER A 71 0.39 10.64 8.17
CA SER A 71 -0.91 10.06 7.87
C SER A 71 -0.72 8.68 7.21
N ARG A 72 -1.25 7.62 7.83
CA ARG A 72 -1.21 6.22 7.32
C ARG A 72 -2.26 5.97 6.23
N CYS A 73 -2.41 6.91 5.30
CA CYS A 73 -3.34 6.82 4.19
C CYS A 73 -2.64 6.42 2.90
N VAL A 74 -3.01 5.27 2.34
CA VAL A 74 -2.55 4.82 1.04
C VAL A 74 -3.63 5.11 -0.01
N VAL A 75 -3.30 5.95 -1.00
CA VAL A 75 -4.21 6.32 -2.08
C VAL A 75 -3.71 5.77 -3.40
N LEU A 76 -4.46 4.84 -3.99
CA LEU A 76 -4.04 4.11 -5.18
C LEU A 76 -4.70 4.66 -6.45
N LYS A 77 -3.90 4.93 -7.48
CA LYS A 77 -4.43 5.39 -8.78
C LYS A 77 -5.24 4.29 -9.45
N LYS A 78 -6.42 4.62 -10.01
CA LYS A 78 -7.23 3.66 -10.81
C LYS A 78 -6.49 3.06 -12.01
N ARG A 79 -5.45 3.73 -12.52
CA ARG A 79 -4.57 3.19 -13.58
C ARG A 79 -3.83 1.92 -13.16
N LEU A 80 -3.68 1.69 -11.85
CA LEU A 80 -3.11 0.44 -11.33
C LEU A 80 -4.00 -0.77 -11.64
N ALA A 81 -5.31 -0.57 -11.86
CA ALA A 81 -6.20 -1.64 -12.32
C ALA A 81 -5.92 -2.07 -13.77
N THR A 82 -5.45 -1.15 -14.62
CA THR A 82 -5.27 -1.37 -16.06
C THR A 82 -3.81 -1.58 -16.47
N CYS A 83 -2.85 -1.27 -15.61
CA CYS A 83 -1.43 -1.53 -15.87
C CYS A 83 -1.07 -3.03 -15.78
N SER A 84 0.16 -3.37 -16.20
CA SER A 84 0.67 -4.73 -16.08
C SER A 84 0.55 -5.23 -14.64
N LEU A 85 0.24 -6.52 -14.48
CA LEU A 85 -0.04 -7.08 -13.17
C LEU A 85 1.17 -6.94 -12.23
N ALA A 86 2.37 -7.28 -12.71
CA ALA A 86 3.60 -7.18 -11.93
C ALA A 86 3.85 -5.75 -11.46
N PHE A 87 3.70 -4.76 -12.35
CA PHE A 87 3.88 -3.36 -12.00
C PHE A 87 2.84 -2.88 -10.99
N GLY A 88 1.57 -3.23 -11.18
CA GLY A 88 0.50 -2.84 -10.28
C GLY A 88 0.69 -3.42 -8.87
N LEU A 89 1.10 -4.69 -8.77
CA LEU A 89 1.38 -5.33 -7.48
C LEU A 89 2.59 -4.72 -6.79
N TYR A 90 3.67 -4.46 -7.53
CA TYR A 90 4.84 -3.75 -7.02
C TYR A 90 4.48 -2.37 -6.46
N VAL A 91 3.75 -1.53 -7.22
CA VAL A 91 3.38 -0.20 -6.72
C VAL A 91 2.52 -0.29 -5.46
N ILE A 92 1.57 -1.22 -5.40
CA ILE A 92 0.75 -1.41 -4.19
C ILE A 92 1.63 -1.81 -2.99
N ALA A 93 2.56 -2.74 -3.19
CA ALA A 93 3.50 -3.15 -2.14
C ALA A 93 4.42 -2.00 -1.71
N HIS A 94 4.92 -1.21 -2.64
CA HIS A 94 5.75 -0.02 -2.38
C HIS A 94 5.04 1.00 -1.50
N GLU A 95 3.80 1.35 -1.83
CA GLU A 95 3.01 2.31 -1.05
C GLU A 95 2.66 1.77 0.35
N LEU A 96 2.45 0.45 0.47
CA LEU A 96 2.25 -0.20 1.77
C LEU A 96 3.55 -0.21 2.59
N ALA A 97 4.71 -0.39 1.95
CA ALA A 97 6.00 -0.30 2.61
C ALA A 97 6.24 1.09 3.20
N HIS A 98 5.92 2.15 2.45
CA HIS A 98 5.94 3.53 2.96
C HIS A 98 5.03 3.70 4.18
N ALA A 99 3.81 3.17 4.14
CA ALA A 99 2.87 3.26 5.25
C ALA A 99 3.35 2.51 6.51
N TYR A 100 3.94 1.32 6.33
CA TYR A 100 4.49 0.51 7.42
C TYR A 100 5.70 1.20 8.06
N LEU A 101 6.65 1.65 7.24
CA LEU A 101 7.86 2.36 7.67
C LEU A 101 7.59 3.78 8.17
N ARG A 102 6.39 4.31 7.94
CA ARG A 102 6.01 5.71 8.24
C ARG A 102 6.92 6.72 7.54
N ASN A 103 7.29 6.45 6.28
CA ASN A 103 8.32 7.17 5.51
C ASN A 103 9.69 7.22 6.22
N GLY A 104 9.96 6.26 7.10
CA GLY A 104 11.23 6.12 7.79
C GLY A 104 12.24 5.29 7.01
N PRO A 105 13.51 5.31 7.46
CA PRO A 105 14.54 4.46 6.90
C PRO A 105 14.28 2.99 7.25
N TRP A 106 14.85 2.08 6.46
CA TRP A 106 14.78 0.65 6.72
C TRP A 106 16.14 0.00 6.56
N GLN A 107 16.61 -0.67 7.62
CA GLN A 107 17.94 -1.28 7.69
C GLN A 107 19.04 -0.28 7.30
N GLN A 108 19.68 -0.50 6.15
CA GLN A 108 20.76 0.33 5.62
C GLN A 108 20.28 1.47 4.70
N PHE A 109 18.99 1.46 4.31
CA PHE A 109 18.42 2.45 3.41
C PHE A 109 17.94 3.65 4.22
N ALA A 110 18.68 4.76 4.10
CA ALA A 110 18.32 6.03 4.74
C ALA A 110 17.25 6.80 3.95
N ASP A 111 17.20 6.59 2.63
CA ASP A 111 16.20 7.18 1.76
C ASP A 111 14.87 6.40 1.85
N PRO A 112 13.74 7.06 2.11
CA PRO A 112 12.45 6.39 2.24
C PRO A 112 12.02 5.62 0.99
N GLU A 113 12.35 6.12 -0.22
CA GLU A 113 11.97 5.43 -1.46
C GLU A 113 12.78 4.14 -1.64
N GLU A 114 14.09 4.18 -1.37
CA GLU A 114 14.93 2.99 -1.39
C GLU A 114 14.52 1.98 -0.30
N ALA A 115 14.16 2.48 0.89
CA ALA A 115 13.65 1.66 1.98
C ALA A 115 12.35 0.95 1.61
N ALA A 116 11.41 1.66 0.99
CA ALA A 116 10.15 1.11 0.52
C ALA A 116 10.35 0.10 -0.63
N ASP A 117 11.22 0.40 -1.59
CA ASP A 117 11.58 -0.52 -2.68
C ASP A 117 12.15 -1.83 -2.13
N ALA A 118 13.10 -1.74 -1.19
CA ALA A 118 13.75 -2.90 -0.62
C ALA A 118 12.79 -3.72 0.27
N LEU A 119 11.91 -3.05 1.01
CA LEU A 119 10.91 -3.73 1.84
C LEU A 119 9.84 -4.42 0.96
N ALA A 120 9.37 -3.78 -0.11
CA ALA A 120 8.46 -4.39 -1.08
C ALA A 120 9.08 -5.61 -1.76
N ALA A 121 10.37 -5.54 -2.14
CA ALA A 121 11.11 -6.68 -2.66
C ALA A 121 11.21 -7.82 -1.63
N SER A 122 11.40 -7.51 -0.35
CA SER A 122 11.40 -8.53 0.72
C SER A 122 10.05 -9.25 0.88
N TRP A 123 8.96 -8.63 0.46
CA TRP A 123 7.62 -9.22 0.41
C TRP A 123 7.34 -9.99 -0.90
N GLY A 124 8.33 -10.08 -1.80
CA GLY A 124 8.22 -10.78 -3.09
C GLY A 124 7.68 -9.91 -4.22
N PHE A 125 7.66 -8.58 -4.06
CA PHE A 125 7.22 -7.64 -5.09
C PHE A 125 8.39 -6.77 -5.54
N ASP A 126 9.27 -7.33 -6.36
CA ASP A 126 10.42 -6.62 -6.90
C ASP A 126 10.02 -5.45 -7.81
N LYS A 127 10.82 -4.39 -7.74
CA LYS A 127 10.74 -3.27 -8.67
C LYS A 127 11.01 -3.77 -10.10
N PRO A 128 10.06 -3.60 -11.04
CA PRO A 128 10.27 -4.07 -12.40
C PRO A 128 11.40 -3.28 -13.07
N ALA A 129 12.27 -4.00 -13.77
CA ALA A 129 13.41 -3.41 -14.49
C ALA A 129 13.00 -2.44 -15.63
N SER A 130 11.75 -2.52 -16.10
CA SER A 130 11.20 -1.64 -17.12
C SER A 130 9.73 -1.27 -16.83
N TRP A 131 9.41 0.01 -17.01
CA TRP A 131 8.08 0.60 -16.77
C TRP A 131 7.13 0.53 -18.00
N PHE A 132 7.53 -0.20 -19.04
CA PHE A 132 6.88 -0.24 -20.35
C PHE A 132 6.10 -1.53 -20.61
#